data_AF-A0A521TXU0-F1
#
_entry.id   AF-A0A521TXU0-F1
#
_cell.length_a   1.000
_cell.length_b   1.000
_cell.length_c   1.000
_cell.angle_alpha   90.00
_cell.angle_beta   90.00
_cell.angle_gamma   90.00
#
_symmetry.space_group_name_H-M   'P 1'
#
loop_
_entity.id
_entity.type
_entity.pdbx_description
1 polymer ?
#
loop_
_entity_poly.entity_id
_entity_poly.type
_entity_poly.pdbx_seq_one_letter_code
_entity_poly.pdbx_strand_id
1 'polypeptide(L)'
;PAYMIDAFKSTLEELIHTDVIIVVVDISDSLFDLRKKFASCMRTLSELRVEMDRIIFALNKSDLLTTNEIEEKIEILNLKDYKKRIAVSAKTGYNVNELKNLIKDIIQSQNSPEFKKETPKEFDNIYGN
;
A
#
# COMPACT_ATOMS: atom_id res chain seq x y z
N PRO A 1 -21.58 11.64 20.18
CA PRO A 1 -21.63 13.12 20.30
C PRO A 1 -20.87 13.78 19.15
N ALA A 2 -21.17 15.04 18.79
CA ALA A 2 -20.54 15.71 17.64
C ALA A 2 -18.99 15.73 17.70
N TYR A 3 -18.40 15.95 18.88
CA TYR A 3 -16.94 15.96 19.07
C TYR A 3 -16.24 14.66 18.65
N MET A 4 -16.94 13.52 18.70
CA MET A 4 -16.38 12.22 18.32
C MET A 4 -16.30 12.06 16.80
N ILE A 5 -17.22 12.70 16.08
CA ILE A 5 -17.21 12.72 14.60
C ILE A 5 -16.06 13.61 14.11
N ASP A 6 -15.86 14.77 14.74
CA ASP A 6 -14.79 15.69 14.36
C ASP A 6 -13.41 15.10 14.67
N ALA A 7 -13.23 14.50 15.86
CA ALA A 7 -11.99 13.80 16.19
C ALA A 7 -11.68 12.66 15.20
N PHE A 8 -12.69 11.89 14.79
CA PHE A 8 -12.52 10.83 13.80
C PHE A 8 -12.09 11.36 12.43
N LYS A 9 -12.68 12.48 11.98
CA LYS A 9 -12.29 13.13 10.72
C LYS A 9 -10.85 13.62 10.77
N SER A 10 -10.44 14.29 11.85
CA SER A 10 -9.06 14.77 11.99
C SER A 10 -8.03 13.63 11.96
N THR A 11 -8.34 12.48 12.57
CA THR A 11 -7.46 11.29 12.47
C THR A 11 -7.38 10.73 11.04
N LEU A 12 -8.47 10.78 10.28
CA LEU A 12 -8.44 10.39 8.87
C LEU A 12 -7.68 11.39 8.00
N GLU A 13 -7.83 12.69 8.27
CA GLU A 13 -7.08 13.74 7.58
C GLU A 13 -5.57 13.62 7.82
N GLU A 14 -5.13 13.11 8.98
CA GLU A 14 -3.71 12.84 9.26
C GLU A 14 -3.09 11.81 8.30
N LEU A 15 -3.90 10.93 7.67
CA LEU A 15 -3.42 9.92 6.72
C LEU A 15 -2.64 10.53 5.56
N ILE A 16 -2.97 11.75 5.12
CA ILE A 16 -2.29 12.42 3.99
C ILE A 16 -0.82 12.73 4.30
N HIS A 17 -0.47 12.82 5.59
CA HIS A 17 0.87 13.12 6.08
C HIS A 17 1.66 11.87 6.46
N THR A 18 1.08 10.68 6.33
CA THR A 18 1.75 9.42 6.66
C THR A 18 2.66 8.95 5.53
N ASP A 19 3.78 8.33 5.89
CA ASP A 19 4.73 7.74 4.95
C ASP A 19 4.20 6.44 4.33
N VAL A 20 3.46 5.65 5.13
CA VAL A 20 2.93 4.34 4.74
C VAL A 20 1.55 4.13 5.35
N ILE A 21 0.61 3.67 4.52
CA ILE A 21 -0.74 3.30 4.93
C ILE A 21 -0.93 1.81 4.68
N ILE A 22 -1.39 1.09 5.70
CA ILE A 22 -1.68 -0.33 5.58
C ILE A 22 -3.20 -0.49 5.54
N VAL A 23 -3.72 -0.91 4.40
CA VAL A 23 -5.13 -1.28 4.25
C VAL A 23 -5.26 -2.77 4.53
N VAL A 24 -5.82 -3.09 5.69
CA VAL A 24 -6.09 -4.48 6.08
C VAL A 24 -7.41 -4.92 5.47
N VAL A 25 -7.35 -5.90 4.58
CA VAL A 25 -8.50 -6.45 3.87
C VAL A 25 -8.80 -7.84 4.42
N ASP A 26 -9.98 -8.04 4.98
CA ASP A 26 -10.43 -9.38 5.37
C ASP A 26 -10.81 -10.19 4.13
N ILE A 27 -9.90 -11.04 3.65
CA ILE A 27 -10.16 -11.84 2.46
C ILE A 27 -11.00 -13.08 2.74
N SER A 28 -11.41 -13.35 3.99
CA SER A 28 -12.39 -14.42 4.28
C SER A 28 -13.84 -14.00 4.02
N ASP A 29 -14.10 -12.71 3.84
CA ASP A 29 -15.45 -12.18 3.56
C ASP A 29 -16.08 -12.79 2.29
N SER A 30 -17.41 -12.83 2.26
CA SER A 30 -18.15 -13.13 1.03
C SER A 30 -17.73 -12.17 -0.09
N LEU A 31 -17.84 -12.59 -1.36
CA LEU A 31 -17.48 -11.71 -2.49
C LEU A 31 -18.23 -10.38 -2.48
N PHE A 32 -19.49 -10.39 -2.05
CA PHE A 32 -20.29 -9.17 -1.93
C PHE A 32 -19.75 -8.23 -0.84
N ASP A 33 -19.53 -8.77 0.36
CA ASP A 33 -19.05 -7.96 1.49
C ASP A 33 -17.63 -7.46 1.26
N LEU A 34 -16.76 -8.30 0.69
CA LEU A 34 -15.40 -7.95 0.32
C LEU A 34 -15.38 -6.74 -0.63
N ARG A 35 -16.14 -6.80 -1.73
CA ARG A 35 -16.23 -5.69 -2.70
C ARG A 35 -16.81 -4.44 -2.07
N LYS A 36 -17.86 -4.57 -1.26
CA LYS A 36 -18.53 -3.44 -0.60
C LYS A 36 -17.59 -2.73 0.38
N LYS A 37 -16.95 -3.47 1.27
CA LYS A 37 -16.01 -2.94 2.27
C LYS A 37 -14.80 -2.30 1.59
N PHE A 38 -14.21 -3.01 0.63
CA PHE A 38 -13.06 -2.50 -0.12
C PHE A 38 -13.39 -1.21 -0.88
N ALA A 39 -14.49 -1.19 -1.65
CA ALA A 39 -14.90 0.00 -2.39
C ALA A 39 -15.22 1.19 -1.47
N SER A 40 -15.84 0.94 -0.31
CA SER A 40 -16.09 1.98 0.69
C SER A 40 -14.79 2.55 1.24
N CYS A 41 -13.83 1.69 1.60
CA CYS A 41 -12.52 2.12 2.10
C CYS A 41 -11.74 2.93 1.05
N MET A 42 -11.65 2.42 -0.18
CA MET A 42 -10.96 3.10 -1.27
C MET A 42 -11.61 4.45 -1.63
N ARG A 43 -12.94 4.56 -1.52
CA ARG A 43 -13.63 5.85 -1.69
C ARG A 43 -13.16 6.87 -0.66
N THR A 44 -13.13 6.50 0.62
CA THR A 44 -12.66 7.40 1.69
C THR A 44 -11.21 7.82 1.49
N LEU A 45 -10.31 6.88 1.16
CA LEU A 45 -8.91 7.20 0.88
C LEU A 45 -8.77 8.14 -0.33
N SER A 46 -9.59 7.95 -1.36
CA SER A 46 -9.64 8.83 -2.54
C SER A 46 -10.15 10.24 -2.20
N GLU A 47 -11.21 10.35 -1.39
CA GLU A 47 -11.75 11.63 -0.91
C GLU A 47 -10.72 12.44 -0.10
N LEU A 48 -9.90 11.73 0.69
CA LEU A 48 -8.78 12.30 1.44
C LEU A 48 -7.55 12.59 0.58
N ARG A 49 -7.57 12.24 -0.72
CA ARG A 49 -6.43 12.40 -1.66
C ARG A 49 -5.17 11.64 -1.23
N VAL A 50 -5.35 10.47 -0.62
CA VAL A 50 -4.25 9.57 -0.32
C VAL A 50 -3.68 9.01 -1.63
N GLU A 51 -2.36 9.09 -1.78
CA GLU A 51 -1.65 8.55 -2.93
C GLU A 51 -1.58 7.02 -2.86
N MET A 52 -1.92 6.35 -3.96
CA MET A 52 -1.98 4.89 -4.03
C MET A 52 -0.63 4.20 -3.82
N ASP A 53 0.47 4.89 -4.10
CA ASP A 53 1.82 4.38 -3.91
C ASP A 53 2.18 4.25 -2.42
N ARG A 54 1.54 4.99 -1.51
CA ARG A 54 1.76 4.86 -0.07
C ARG A 54 0.99 3.71 0.56
N ILE A 55 0.07 3.09 -0.19
CA ILE A 55 -0.81 2.04 0.31
C ILE A 55 -0.16 0.66 0.14
N ILE A 56 -0.18 -0.12 1.22
CA ILE A 56 0.09 -1.55 1.23
C ILE A 56 -1.21 -2.29 1.54
N PHE A 57 -1.60 -3.24 0.69
CA PHE A 57 -2.75 -4.10 0.93
C PHE A 57 -2.33 -5.36 1.70
N ALA A 58 -2.70 -5.44 2.97
CA ALA A 58 -2.54 -6.63 3.79
C ALA A 58 -3.81 -7.49 3.67
N LEU A 59 -3.76 -8.51 2.83
CA LEU A 59 -4.87 -9.45 2.58
C LEU A 59 -4.93 -10.45 3.73
N ASN A 60 -5.62 -10.07 4.80
CA ASN A 60 -5.64 -10.73 6.10
C ASN A 60 -6.63 -11.90 6.18
N LYS A 61 -6.38 -12.81 7.13
CA LYS A 61 -7.09 -14.08 7.33
C LYS A 61 -6.84 -15.10 6.22
N SER A 62 -5.68 -15.06 5.59
CA SER A 62 -5.30 -16.02 4.55
C SER A 62 -5.26 -17.47 5.03
N ASP A 63 -5.21 -17.71 6.35
CA ASP A 63 -5.28 -19.05 6.95
C ASP A 63 -6.62 -19.76 6.72
N LEU A 64 -7.66 -19.03 6.31
CA LEU A 64 -8.98 -19.58 6.03
C LEU A 64 -9.22 -19.91 4.55
N LEU A 65 -8.24 -19.68 3.68
CA LEU A 65 -8.40 -19.79 2.23
C LEU A 65 -7.26 -20.56 1.58
N THR A 66 -7.57 -21.18 0.45
CA THR A 66 -6.57 -21.76 -0.46
C THR A 66 -5.90 -20.68 -1.31
N THR A 67 -4.74 -20.99 -1.88
CA THR A 67 -4.02 -20.07 -2.78
C THR A 67 -4.89 -19.61 -3.95
N ASN A 68 -5.68 -20.51 -4.54
CA ASN A 68 -6.57 -20.19 -5.66
C ASN A 68 -7.66 -19.19 -5.28
N GLU A 69 -8.27 -19.34 -4.10
CA GLU A 69 -9.28 -18.40 -3.60
C GLU A 69 -8.67 -17.02 -3.29
N ILE A 70 -7.43 -16.99 -2.81
CA ILE A 70 -6.69 -15.74 -2.59
C ILE A 70 -6.45 -15.03 -3.93
N GLU A 71 -6.00 -15.77 -4.95
CA GLU A 71 -5.77 -15.25 -6.30
C GLU A 71 -7.04 -14.71 -6.95
N GLU A 72 -8.16 -15.43 -6.84
CA GLU A 72 -9.48 -14.98 -7.33
C GLU A 72 -9.87 -13.65 -6.66
N LYS A 73 -9.69 -13.54 -5.34
CA LYS A 73 -10.02 -12.32 -4.61
C LYS A 73 -9.11 -11.14 -4.98
N ILE A 74 -7.83 -11.39 -5.25
CA ILE A 74 -6.91 -10.38 -5.78
C ILE A 74 -7.41 -9.84 -7.13
N GLU A 75 -7.87 -10.72 -8.01
CA GLU A 75 -8.39 -10.35 -9.33
C GLU A 75 -9.69 -9.55 -9.20
N ILE A 76 -10.63 -9.99 -8.37
CA ILE A 76 -11.91 -9.30 -8.11
C ILE A 76 -11.71 -7.89 -7.54
N LEU A 77 -10.65 -7.69 -6.74
CA LEU A 77 -10.29 -6.40 -6.17
C LEU A 77 -9.43 -5.53 -7.12
N ASN A 78 -9.13 -6.00 -8.32
CA ASN A 78 -8.20 -5.36 -9.27
C ASN A 78 -6.82 -5.08 -8.69
N LEU A 79 -6.34 -5.95 -7.80
CA LEU A 79 -5.05 -5.82 -7.13
C LEU A 79 -3.93 -6.60 -7.83
N LYS A 80 -4.21 -7.24 -8.97
CA LYS A 80 -3.24 -8.09 -9.69
C LYS A 80 -1.95 -7.33 -10.03
N ASP A 81 -2.09 -6.11 -10.52
CA ASP A 81 -0.98 -5.24 -10.92
C ASP A 81 -0.39 -4.43 -9.76
N TYR A 82 -1.01 -4.47 -8.58
CA TYR A 82 -0.49 -3.82 -7.38
C TYR A 82 0.62 -4.66 -6.75
N LYS A 83 1.85 -4.15 -6.82
CA LYS A 83 3.02 -4.80 -6.21
C LYS A 83 3.05 -4.70 -4.68
N LYS A 84 2.42 -3.67 -4.10
CA LYS A 84 2.38 -3.43 -2.66
C LYS A 84 1.21 -4.16 -2.01
N ARG A 85 1.21 -5.49 -2.13
CA ARG A 85 0.21 -6.36 -1.50
C ARG A 85 0.85 -7.61 -0.94
N ILE A 86 0.29 -8.12 0.16
CA ILE A 86 0.76 -9.36 0.77
C ILE A 86 -0.39 -10.08 1.46
N ALA A 87 -0.50 -11.39 1.24
CA ALA A 87 -1.43 -12.24 1.98
C ALA A 87 -0.85 -12.55 3.35
N VAL A 88 -1.62 -12.31 4.40
CA VAL A 88 -1.20 -12.47 5.80
C VAL A 88 -2.26 -13.17 6.62
N SER A 89 -1.84 -13.76 7.73
CA SER A 89 -2.75 -14.10 8.83
C SER A 89 -2.24 -13.48 10.10
N ALA A 90 -2.93 -12.44 10.58
CA ALA A 90 -2.65 -11.85 11.88
C ALA A 90 -2.87 -12.85 13.03
N LYS A 91 -3.69 -13.90 12.82
CA LYS A 91 -3.98 -14.93 13.81
C LYS A 91 -2.80 -15.91 13.96
N THR A 92 -2.25 -16.39 12.85
CA THR A 92 -1.17 -17.38 12.88
C THR A 92 0.23 -16.75 12.84
N GLY A 93 0.32 -15.47 12.47
CA GLY A 93 1.58 -14.78 12.21
C GLY A 93 2.11 -14.99 10.78
N TYR A 94 1.39 -15.74 9.94
CA TYR A 94 1.80 -15.99 8.56
C TYR A 94 2.02 -14.68 7.78
N ASN A 95 3.18 -14.56 7.14
CA ASN A 95 3.65 -13.42 6.36
C ASN A 95 3.71 -12.06 7.10
N VAL A 96 3.60 -12.04 8.44
CA VAL A 96 3.66 -10.79 9.21
C VAL A 96 5.08 -10.20 9.21
N ASN A 97 6.12 -11.03 9.21
CA ASN A 97 7.51 -10.56 9.13
C ASN A 97 7.84 -10.01 7.74
N GLU A 98 7.29 -10.63 6.70
CA GLU A 98 7.39 -10.22 5.31
C GLU A 98 6.67 -8.88 5.10
N LEU A 99 5.51 -8.68 5.72
CA LEU A 99 4.84 -7.38 5.76
C LEU A 99 5.72 -6.32 6.45
N LYS A 100 6.35 -6.63 7.58
CA LYS A 100 7.30 -5.72 8.26
C LYS A 100 8.48 -5.35 7.37
N ASN A 101 9.04 -6.32 6.65
CA ASN A 101 10.14 -6.08 5.71
C ASN A 101 9.68 -5.19 4.55
N LEU A 102 8.51 -5.45 3.97
CA LEU A 102 7.94 -4.60 2.92
C LEU A 102 7.75 -3.14 3.38
N ILE A 103 7.25 -2.94 4.60
CA ILE A 103 7.12 -1.60 5.21
C ILE A 103 8.50 -0.94 5.36
N LYS A 104 9.48 -1.69 5.88
CA LYS A 104 10.85 -1.21 6.04
C LYS A 104 11.46 -0.78 4.70
N ASP A 105 11.29 -1.59 3.67
CA ASP A 105 11.82 -1.32 2.33
C ASP A 105 11.21 -0.04 1.74
N ILE A 106 9.91 0.16 1.90
CA ILE A 106 9.22 1.38 1.45
C ILE A 106 9.75 2.61 2.21
N ILE A 107 9.86 2.54 3.53
CA ILE A 107 10.39 3.66 4.32
C ILE A 107 11.84 3.96 3.93
N GLN A 108 12.66 2.94 3.69
CA GLN A 108 14.06 3.12 3.30
C GLN A 108 14.20 3.68 1.87
N SER A 109 13.34 3.30 0.94
CA SER A 109 13.34 3.87 -0.41
C SER A 109 12.95 5.35 -0.40
N GLN A 110 12.05 5.76 0.49
CA GLN A 110 11.66 7.18 0.65
C GLN A 110 12.77 8.02 1.32
N ASN A 111 13.60 7.42 2.17
CA ASN A 111 14.70 8.09 2.87
C ASN A 111 16.03 8.06 2.11
N SER A 112 16.08 7.41 0.95
CA SER A 112 17.27 7.42 0.09
C SER A 112 17.21 8.66 -0.80
N PRO A 113 18.10 9.65 -0.64
CA PRO A 113 18.14 10.77 -1.56
C PRO A 113 18.60 10.26 -2.93
N GLU A 114 17.71 10.20 -3.92
CA GLU A 114 18.11 9.98 -5.31
C GLU A 114 18.87 11.21 -5.85
N PHE A 115 20.21 11.11 -5.76
CA PHE A 115 21.27 11.61 -6.66
C PHE A 115 21.39 13.11 -7.02
N LYS A 116 22.54 13.70 -6.64
CA LYS A 116 23.42 14.38 -7.62
C LYS A 116 24.66 13.52 -7.82
N LYS A 117 24.61 12.57 -8.76
CA LYS A 117 25.84 12.04 -9.37
C LYS A 117 26.28 13.10 -10.37
N GLU A 118 27.39 13.76 -10.03
CA GLU A 118 28.15 14.59 -10.94
C GLU A 118 28.39 13.83 -12.26
N THR A 119 28.22 14.55 -13.36
CA THR A 119 28.63 14.13 -14.70
C THR A 119 30.13 13.88 -14.75
N PRO A 120 30.54 12.78 -15.39
CA PRO A 120 31.71 12.86 -16.26
C PRO A 120 31.41 12.15 -17.58
N LYS A 121 31.24 12.94 -18.64
CA LYS A 121 31.60 12.50 -19.98
C LYS A 121 32.44 13.59 -20.62
N GLU A 122 33.72 13.30 -20.67
CA GLU A 122 34.66 13.79 -21.66
C GLU A 122 33.98 13.88 -23.03
N PHE A 123 34.01 15.07 -23.61
CA PHE A 123 34.11 15.21 -25.06
C PHE A 123 35.48 15.80 -25.33
N ASP A 124 36.43 14.91 -25.60
CA ASP A 124 37.57 15.28 -26.40
C ASP A 124 37.09 15.66 -27.80
N ASN A 125 37.69 16.75 -28.29
CA ASN A 125 38.17 16.95 -29.66
C ASN A 125 37.34 17.72 -30.73
N ILE A 126 37.90 18.90 -31.08
CA ILE A 126 38.22 19.43 -32.43
C ILE A 126 37.35 20.60 -32.99
N TYR A 127 38.08 21.54 -33.63
CA TYR A 127 37.72 22.80 -34.34
C TYR A 127 37.50 24.02 -33.41
N GLY A 128 38.19 25.17 -33.51
CA GLY A 128 39.09 25.77 -34.50
C GLY A 128 38.97 27.30 -34.40
N ASN A 129 40.11 28.00 -34.50
CA ASN A 129 40.39 29.45 -34.40
C ASN A 129 40.48 30.08 -33.01
#